data_AF-A0A9E0P5W7-F1
#
_entry.id   AF-A0A9E0P5W7-F1
#
_cell.length_a   1.000
_cell.length_b   1.000
_cell.length_c   1.000
_cell.angle_alpha   90.00
_cell.angle_beta   90.00
_cell.angle_gamma   90.00
#
_symmetry.space_group_name_H-M   'P 1'
#
loop_
_entity.id
_entity.type
_entity.pdbx_description
1 polymer ?
#
loop_
_entity_poly.entity_id
_entity_poly.type
_entity_poly.pdbx_seq_one_letter_code
_entity_poly.pdbx_strand_id
1 'polypeptide(L)'
;MPGSKFILPKTCENCGAQFNAKTVYSKFCSKKCSEAATRKKKTHEKQEEQRQQLADQIPTDRPYISIAEAVVLFGISRDTIYRQIKKGNIPAVNLGERLTRISRVHIEAMFPKVEIAKAIQPTITKQEINFDPANCYTIGEISQKYGVSLSTVDKTIRKCSIPKKQIGKFVYVPKVEIDRLFAHK
;
A
#
# COMPACT_ATOMS: atom_id res chain seq x y z
N MET A 1 -2.11 12.60 30.05
CA MET A 1 -1.80 13.58 28.97
C MET A 1 -3.11 14.19 28.49
N PRO A 2 -3.23 15.53 28.39
CA PRO A 2 -4.47 16.17 27.98
C PRO A 2 -4.80 15.81 26.53
N GLY A 3 -5.91 15.12 26.31
CA GLY A 3 -6.39 14.75 24.97
C GLY A 3 -6.77 16.01 24.20
N SER A 4 -6.09 16.26 23.09
CA SER A 4 -6.38 17.40 22.22
C SER A 4 -7.83 17.33 21.71
N LYS A 5 -8.59 18.42 21.85
CA LYS A 5 -10.02 18.52 21.47
C LYS A 5 -10.25 18.61 19.94
N PHE A 6 -9.36 18.06 19.12
CA PHE A 6 -9.51 18.09 17.67
C PHE A 6 -10.48 17.01 17.20
N ILE A 7 -11.46 17.41 16.40
CA ILE A 7 -12.45 16.53 15.79
C ILE A 7 -12.23 16.57 14.27
N LEU A 8 -11.96 15.42 13.66
CA LEU A 8 -11.69 15.29 12.23
C LEU A 8 -12.80 14.47 11.55
N PRO A 9 -13.54 15.02 10.58
CA PRO A 9 -14.49 14.24 9.79
C PRO A 9 -13.74 13.21 8.92
N LYS A 10 -14.17 11.95 8.98
CA LYS A 10 -13.61 10.82 8.24
C LYS A 10 -14.68 9.86 7.75
N THR A 11 -14.36 9.08 6.74
CA THR A 11 -15.19 7.97 6.26
C THR A 11 -14.75 6.65 6.89
N CYS A 12 -15.68 5.86 7.40
CA CYS A 12 -15.39 4.56 8.00
C CYS A 12 -14.98 3.53 6.93
N GLU A 13 -13.82 2.90 7.10
CA GLU A 13 -13.31 1.88 6.15
C GLU A 13 -14.20 0.62 6.04
N ASN A 14 -15.03 0.32 7.05
CA ASN A 14 -15.88 -0.88 7.04
C ASN A 14 -17.30 -0.65 6.48
N CYS A 15 -17.92 0.50 6.75
CA CYS A 15 -19.31 0.77 6.39
C CYS A 15 -19.52 2.00 5.49
N GLY A 16 -18.46 2.77 5.19
CA GLY A 16 -18.56 3.96 4.35
C GLY A 16 -19.26 5.16 4.99
N ALA A 17 -19.70 5.07 6.25
CA ALA A 17 -20.37 6.18 6.93
C ALA A 17 -19.37 7.27 7.35
N GLN A 18 -19.79 8.54 7.25
CA GLN A 18 -19.02 9.67 7.78
C GLN A 18 -19.10 9.69 9.32
N PHE A 19 -17.97 9.95 9.99
CA PHE A 19 -17.88 10.03 11.44
C PHE A 19 -16.78 11.00 11.89
N ASN A 20 -16.90 11.45 13.12
CA ASN A 20 -16.00 12.41 13.75
C ASN A 20 -14.92 11.68 14.56
N ALA A 21 -13.70 11.64 14.03
CA ALA A 21 -12.55 10.99 14.65
C ALA A 21 -11.86 11.93 15.67
N LYS A 22 -11.50 11.38 16.83
CA LYS A 22 -10.72 12.08 17.87
C LYS A 22 -9.20 12.00 17.63
N THR A 23 -8.75 11.04 16.83
CA THR A 23 -7.33 10.82 16.52
C THR A 23 -7.13 10.63 15.03
N VAL A 24 -5.97 11.04 14.52
CA VAL A 24 -5.59 10.91 13.11
C VAL A 24 -5.53 9.44 12.67
N TYR A 25 -5.33 8.51 13.60
CA TYR A 25 -5.23 7.07 13.30
C TYR A 25 -6.57 6.33 13.36
N SER A 26 -7.66 6.98 13.77
CA SER A 26 -8.97 6.32 13.78
C SER A 26 -9.44 6.04 12.35
N LYS A 27 -9.81 4.78 12.11
CA LYS A 27 -10.24 4.24 10.80
C LYS A 27 -11.72 3.87 10.75
N PHE A 28 -12.33 3.63 11.91
CA PHE A 28 -13.68 3.09 12.03
C PHE A 28 -14.56 3.97 12.91
N CYS A 29 -15.84 4.06 12.58
CA CYS A 29 -16.80 4.87 13.34
C CYS A 29 -17.16 4.31 14.72
N SER A 30 -16.96 3.00 14.94
CA SER A 30 -17.34 2.32 16.17
C SER A 30 -16.55 1.03 16.39
N LYS A 31 -16.57 0.51 17.64
CA LYS A 31 -16.01 -0.81 17.97
C LYS A 31 -16.60 -1.92 17.10
N LYS A 32 -17.91 -1.88 16.84
CA LYS A 32 -18.61 -2.85 15.96
C LYS A 32 -17.99 -2.88 14.56
N CYS A 33 -17.72 -1.71 13.96
CA CYS A 33 -17.08 -1.64 12.64
C CYS A 33 -15.63 -2.11 12.66
N SER A 34 -14.89 -1.81 13.73
CA SER A 34 -13.52 -2.31 13.90
C SER A 34 -13.48 -3.83 14.01
N GLU A 35 -14.36 -4.43 14.81
CA GLU A 35 -14.45 -5.88 14.99
C GLU A 35 -14.92 -6.57 13.70
N ALA A 36 -15.90 -5.99 13.00
CA ALA A 36 -16.34 -6.49 11.70
C ALA A 36 -15.21 -6.50 10.66
N ALA A 37 -14.42 -5.43 10.60
CA ALA A 37 -13.24 -5.37 9.72
C ALA A 37 -12.21 -6.46 10.07
N THR A 38 -11.91 -6.65 11.36
CA THR A 38 -11.00 -7.71 11.81
C THR A 38 -11.52 -9.10 11.45
N ARG A 39 -12.83 -9.36 11.62
CA ARG A 39 -13.45 -10.64 11.25
C ARG A 39 -13.36 -10.88 9.75
N LYS A 40 -13.71 -9.89 8.93
CA LYS A 40 -13.58 -9.97 7.46
C LYS A 40 -12.15 -10.29 7.04
N LYS A 41 -11.17 -9.62 7.63
CA LYS A 41 -9.75 -9.85 7.34
C LYS A 41 -9.33 -11.29 7.66
N LYS A 42 -9.67 -11.79 8.87
CA LYS A 42 -9.37 -13.17 9.26
C LYS A 42 -10.04 -14.21 8.36
N THR A 43 -11.27 -13.95 7.92
CA THR A 43 -11.96 -14.85 6.98
C THR A 43 -11.26 -14.87 5.62
N HIS A 44 -10.84 -13.71 5.11
CA HIS A 44 -10.10 -13.61 3.86
C HIS A 44 -8.74 -14.32 3.96
N GLU A 45 -7.97 -14.06 5.02
CA GLU A 45 -6.68 -14.71 5.28
C GLU A 45 -6.82 -16.24 5.29
N LYS A 46 -7.82 -16.78 5.99
CA LYS A 46 -8.10 -18.23 5.99
C LYS A 46 -8.46 -18.78 4.61
N GLN A 47 -9.25 -18.05 3.83
CA GLN A 47 -9.59 -18.46 2.46
C GLN A 47 -8.37 -18.46 1.55
N GLU A 48 -7.46 -17.51 1.74
CA GLU A 48 -6.20 -17.43 1.00
C GLU A 48 -5.24 -18.55 1.39
N GLU A 49 -5.09 -18.84 2.68
CA GLU A 49 -4.30 -19.98 3.18
C GLU A 49 -4.82 -21.30 2.59
N GLN A 50 -6.14 -21.51 2.59
CA GLN A 50 -6.75 -22.70 1.98
C GLN A 50 -6.46 -22.78 0.47
N ARG A 51 -6.55 -21.65 -0.23
CA ARG A 51 -6.22 -21.58 -1.67
C ARG A 51 -4.75 -21.91 -1.93
N GLN A 52 -3.84 -21.41 -1.09
CA GLN A 52 -2.40 -21.71 -1.20
C GLN A 52 -2.11 -23.18 -0.96
N GLN A 53 -2.68 -23.78 0.10
CA GLN A 53 -2.54 -25.21 0.38
C GLN A 53 -3.02 -26.08 -0.78
N LEU A 54 -4.12 -25.69 -1.45
CA LEU A 54 -4.61 -26.38 -2.64
C LEU A 54 -3.69 -26.16 -3.85
N ALA A 55 -3.06 -25.00 -3.98
CA ALA A 55 -2.10 -24.71 -5.05
C ALA A 55 -0.84 -25.56 -4.91
N ASP A 56 -0.32 -25.72 -3.68
CA ASP A 56 0.90 -26.47 -3.38
C ASP A 56 0.75 -27.99 -3.66
N GLN A 57 -0.48 -28.51 -3.60
CA GLN A 57 -0.78 -29.90 -3.93
C GLN A 57 -0.75 -30.20 -5.44
N ILE A 58 -0.68 -29.18 -6.31
CA ILE A 58 -0.75 -29.34 -7.76
C ILE A 58 0.67 -29.53 -8.32
N PRO A 59 0.99 -30.69 -8.93
CA PRO A 59 2.29 -30.96 -9.54
C PRO A 59 2.61 -30.01 -10.71
N THR A 60 3.85 -29.53 -10.74
CA THR A 60 4.37 -28.58 -11.74
C THR A 60 4.74 -29.26 -13.06
N ASP A 61 4.93 -30.57 -13.09
CA ASP A 61 5.47 -31.27 -14.26
C ASP A 61 4.41 -31.63 -15.31
N ARG A 62 3.12 -31.49 -14.97
CA ARG A 62 2.00 -31.83 -15.87
C ARG A 62 1.78 -30.76 -16.96
N PRO A 63 1.81 -31.11 -18.26
CA PRO A 63 1.62 -30.13 -19.34
C PRO A 63 0.16 -29.67 -19.48
N TYR A 64 -0.79 -30.50 -19.05
CA TYR A 64 -2.23 -30.19 -19.04
C TYR A 64 -2.76 -30.17 -17.61
N ILE A 65 -3.56 -29.15 -17.31
CA ILE A 65 -4.21 -28.96 -16.02
C ILE A 65 -5.72 -28.91 -16.18
N SER A 66 -6.45 -29.20 -15.11
CA SER A 66 -7.90 -29.01 -15.06
C SER A 66 -8.25 -27.53 -14.91
N ILE A 67 -9.48 -27.17 -15.28
CA ILE A 67 -10.00 -25.81 -15.08
C ILE A 67 -10.02 -25.45 -13.58
N ALA A 68 -10.33 -26.40 -12.69
CA ALA A 68 -10.33 -26.15 -11.25
C ALA A 68 -8.92 -25.85 -10.72
N GLU A 69 -7.92 -26.63 -11.13
CA GLU A 69 -6.51 -26.38 -10.79
C GLU A 69 -6.06 -25.00 -11.33
N ALA A 70 -6.45 -24.65 -12.55
CA ALA A 70 -6.14 -23.35 -13.14
C ALA A 70 -6.74 -22.17 -12.36
N VAL A 71 -7.97 -22.30 -11.87
CA VAL A 71 -8.62 -21.28 -11.02
C VAL A 71 -7.82 -21.06 -9.73
N VAL A 72 -7.33 -22.14 -9.13
CA VAL A 72 -6.54 -22.08 -7.89
C VAL A 72 -5.16 -21.45 -8.13
N LEU A 73 -4.48 -21.85 -9.21
CA LEU A 73 -3.12 -21.39 -9.53
C LEU A 73 -3.07 -19.95 -10.03
N PHE A 74 -4.02 -19.55 -10.88
CA PHE A 74 -4.00 -18.25 -11.56
C PHE A 74 -5.04 -17.27 -11.05
N GLY A 75 -5.92 -17.66 -10.12
CA GLY A 75 -6.98 -16.78 -9.59
C GLY A 75 -8.00 -16.32 -10.64
N ILE A 76 -8.11 -17.04 -11.76
CA ILE A 76 -8.99 -16.69 -12.88
C ILE A 76 -10.35 -17.35 -12.69
N SER A 77 -11.45 -16.64 -13.02
CA SER A 77 -12.78 -17.24 -12.99
C SER A 77 -12.95 -18.33 -14.06
N ARG A 78 -13.71 -19.38 -13.73
CA ARG A 78 -14.05 -20.48 -14.66
C ARG A 78 -14.61 -19.95 -15.98
N ASP A 79 -15.49 -18.95 -15.92
CA ASP A 79 -16.11 -18.35 -17.10
C ASP A 79 -15.10 -17.64 -18.01
N THR A 80 -14.07 -17.02 -17.41
CA THR A 80 -13.00 -16.40 -18.19
C THR A 80 -12.19 -17.46 -18.93
N ILE A 81 -11.89 -18.58 -18.28
CA ILE A 81 -11.20 -19.71 -18.92
C ILE A 81 -12.06 -20.26 -20.07
N TYR A 82 -13.34 -20.55 -19.84
CA TYR A 82 -14.26 -21.01 -20.88
C TYR A 82 -14.38 -20.02 -22.05
N ARG A 83 -14.43 -18.72 -21.76
CA ARG A 83 -14.45 -17.67 -22.79
C ARG A 83 -13.18 -17.68 -23.64
N GLN A 84 -12.00 -17.90 -23.04
CA GLN A 84 -10.75 -17.99 -23.80
C GLN A 84 -10.64 -19.28 -24.62
N ILE A 85 -11.17 -20.39 -24.11
CA ILE A 85 -11.29 -21.64 -24.88
C ILE A 85 -12.17 -21.41 -26.10
N LYS A 86 -13.35 -20.79 -25.93
CA LYS A 86 -14.28 -20.51 -27.03
C LYS A 86 -13.69 -19.56 -28.10
N LYS A 87 -12.78 -18.67 -27.69
CA LYS A 87 -12.05 -17.78 -28.61
C LYS A 87 -10.89 -18.49 -29.35
N GLY A 88 -10.54 -19.71 -28.97
CA GLY A 88 -9.40 -20.45 -29.54
C GLY A 88 -8.03 -20.03 -28.98
N ASN A 89 -7.98 -19.20 -27.95
CA ASN A 89 -6.72 -18.72 -27.38
C ASN A 89 -6.02 -19.77 -26.49
N ILE A 90 -6.80 -20.67 -25.89
CA ILE A 90 -6.30 -21.73 -25.00
C ILE A 90 -6.71 -23.08 -25.57
N PRO A 91 -5.76 -23.93 -26.01
CA PRO A 91 -6.04 -25.29 -26.39
C PRO A 91 -6.63 -26.08 -25.22
N ALA A 92 -7.77 -26.72 -25.45
CA ALA A 92 -8.47 -27.51 -24.46
C ALA A 92 -8.93 -28.84 -25.04
N VAL A 93 -8.84 -29.90 -24.24
CA VAL A 93 -9.31 -31.25 -24.58
C VAL A 93 -10.43 -31.60 -23.61
N ASN A 94 -11.57 -32.03 -24.13
CA ASN A 94 -12.69 -32.45 -23.31
C ASN A 94 -12.70 -33.98 -23.15
N LEU A 95 -12.49 -34.46 -21.92
CA LEU A 95 -12.47 -35.89 -21.60
C LEU A 95 -13.81 -36.40 -21.04
N GLY A 96 -14.84 -35.55 -20.98
CA GLY A 96 -16.15 -35.90 -20.45
C GLY A 96 -16.79 -34.76 -19.65
N GLU A 97 -17.84 -35.06 -18.90
CA GLU A 97 -18.54 -34.03 -18.14
C GLU A 97 -17.63 -33.43 -17.05
N ARG A 98 -17.39 -32.12 -17.11
CA ARG A 98 -16.53 -31.36 -16.17
C ARG A 98 -15.06 -31.81 -16.15
N LEU A 99 -14.61 -32.60 -17.13
CA LEU A 99 -13.23 -33.12 -17.23
C LEU A 99 -12.41 -32.42 -18.33
N THR A 100 -12.69 -31.14 -18.59
CA THR A 100 -11.90 -30.35 -19.54
C THR A 100 -10.48 -30.14 -19.01
N ARG A 101 -9.50 -30.43 -19.87
CA ARG A 101 -8.06 -30.20 -19.64
C ARG A 101 -7.58 -29.07 -20.54
N ILE A 102 -6.76 -28.19 -20.01
CA ILE A 102 -6.23 -27.01 -20.71
C ILE A 102 -4.70 -27.03 -20.67
N SER A 103 -4.07 -26.48 -21.72
CA SER A 103 -2.62 -26.38 -21.79
C SER A 103 -2.08 -25.35 -20.79
N ARG A 104 -1.11 -25.78 -19.97
CA ARG A 104 -0.45 -24.94 -18.95
C ARG A 104 0.35 -23.80 -19.59
N VAL A 105 1.04 -24.05 -20.70
CA VAL A 105 1.89 -23.06 -21.37
C VAL A 105 1.08 -21.86 -21.85
N HIS A 106 -0.08 -22.10 -22.47
CA HIS A 106 -0.93 -21.02 -23.00
C HIS A 106 -1.56 -20.18 -21.89
N ILE A 107 -1.96 -20.81 -20.78
CA ILE A 107 -2.57 -20.06 -19.68
C ILE A 107 -1.51 -19.27 -18.89
N GLU A 108 -0.31 -19.81 -18.71
CA GLU A 108 0.82 -19.10 -18.09
C GLU A 108 1.28 -17.92 -18.95
N ALA A 109 1.25 -18.05 -20.28
CA ALA A 109 1.58 -16.95 -21.20
C ALA A 109 0.53 -15.82 -21.17
N MET A 110 -0.75 -16.16 -20.96
CA MET A 110 -1.84 -15.19 -21.00
C MET A 110 -2.08 -14.51 -19.64
N PHE A 111 -1.83 -15.23 -18.55
CA PHE A 111 -2.09 -14.75 -17.20
C PHE A 111 -0.87 -15.02 -16.32
N PRO A 112 -0.24 -13.98 -15.74
CA PRO A 112 0.83 -14.20 -14.79
C PRO A 112 0.30 -15.00 -13.60
N LYS A 113 1.15 -15.86 -13.03
CA LYS A 113 0.85 -16.47 -11.71
C LYS A 113 0.54 -15.33 -10.76
N VAL A 114 -0.51 -15.50 -9.94
CA VAL A 114 -0.88 -14.48 -8.96
C VAL A 114 0.23 -14.43 -7.91
N GLU A 115 1.23 -13.60 -8.17
CA GLU A 115 1.99 -13.00 -7.09
C GLU A 115 0.97 -12.14 -6.36
N ILE A 116 0.52 -12.64 -5.21
CA ILE A 116 -0.28 -11.83 -4.29
C ILE A 116 0.67 -10.71 -3.90
N ALA A 117 0.55 -9.58 -4.60
CA ALA A 117 1.11 -8.33 -4.14
C ALA A 117 0.48 -8.13 -2.76
N LYS A 118 1.24 -8.49 -1.71
CA LYS A 118 0.98 -8.03 -0.34
C LYS A 118 0.57 -6.60 -0.52
N ALA A 119 -0.69 -6.31 -0.19
CA ALA A 119 -1.37 -5.08 -0.50
C ALA A 119 -0.34 -3.98 -0.66
N ILE A 120 -0.24 -3.43 -1.88
CA ILE A 120 0.46 -2.17 -2.11
C ILE A 120 -0.32 -1.18 -1.24
N GLN A 121 0.00 -1.16 0.05
CA GLN A 121 -0.15 0.01 0.86
C GLN A 121 0.54 1.05 -0.01
N PRO A 122 -0.08 2.20 -0.31
CA PRO A 122 0.71 3.31 -0.78
C PRO A 122 1.78 3.48 0.29
N THR A 123 2.97 2.96 0.01
CA THR A 123 4.19 3.44 0.60
C THR A 123 4.14 4.88 0.15
N ILE A 124 3.58 5.73 1.00
CA ILE A 124 3.97 7.11 1.07
C ILE A 124 5.48 6.96 1.12
N THR A 125 6.14 7.13 -0.02
CA THR A 125 7.56 7.24 -0.14
C THR A 125 7.85 8.41 0.75
N LYS A 126 8.15 8.12 2.02
CA LYS A 126 8.77 9.03 2.94
C LYS A 126 10.08 9.28 2.25
N GLN A 127 10.10 10.29 1.37
CA GLN A 127 11.29 10.67 0.64
C GLN A 127 12.37 10.76 1.70
N GLU A 128 13.35 9.88 1.62
CA GLU A 128 14.47 9.91 2.54
C GLU A 128 15.24 11.16 2.18
N ILE A 129 14.86 12.26 2.80
CA ILE A 129 15.58 13.51 2.67
C ILE A 129 16.92 13.21 3.34
N ASN A 130 17.96 13.07 2.52
CA ASN A 130 19.31 12.83 3.00
C ASN A 130 19.75 14.07 3.78
N PHE A 131 19.78 13.95 5.10
CA PHE A 131 20.24 14.99 6.02
C PHE A 131 21.77 15.01 6.11
N ASP A 132 22.46 14.87 4.98
CA ASP A 132 23.90 14.99 4.93
C ASP A 132 24.32 16.44 5.23
N PRO A 133 25.44 16.66 5.94
CA PRO A 133 25.92 18.00 6.29
C PRO A 133 26.10 18.93 5.09
N ALA A 134 26.38 18.38 3.90
CA ALA A 134 26.57 19.17 2.68
C ALA A 134 25.26 19.84 2.20
N ASN A 135 24.11 19.21 2.41
CA ASN A 135 22.82 19.62 1.84
C ASN A 135 21.85 20.22 2.87
N CYS A 136 22.29 20.41 4.12
CA CYS A 136 21.50 21.00 5.19
C CYS A 136 22.15 22.28 5.75
N TYR A 137 21.33 23.21 6.24
CA TYR A 137 21.77 24.28 7.14
C TYR A 137 21.43 23.93 8.58
N THR A 138 22.23 24.44 9.52
CA THR A 138 21.82 24.52 10.92
C THR A 138 20.93 25.75 11.16
N ILE A 139 20.06 25.71 12.17
CA ILE A 139 19.20 26.87 12.52
C ILE A 139 20.04 28.14 12.75
N GLY A 140 21.24 28.00 13.32
CA GLY A 140 22.18 29.11 13.52
C GLY A 140 22.69 29.69 12.19
N GLU A 141 23.08 28.84 11.24
CA GLU A 141 23.51 29.27 9.90
C GLU A 141 22.40 29.99 9.15
N ILE A 142 21.15 29.53 9.25
CA ILE A 142 20.00 30.19 8.60
C ILE A 142 19.82 31.60 9.17
N SER A 143 19.91 31.74 10.49
CA SER A 143 19.79 33.03 11.17
C SER A 143 20.89 34.01 10.72
N GLN A 144 22.13 33.54 10.61
CA GLN A 144 23.26 34.36 10.17
C GLN A 144 23.19 34.72 8.68
N LYS A 145 22.84 33.77 7.81
CA LYS A 145 22.78 33.97 6.35
C LYS A 145 21.68 34.93 5.93
N TYR A 146 20.51 34.85 6.58
CA TYR A 146 19.32 35.64 6.21
C TYR A 146 19.03 36.82 7.15
N GLY A 147 19.82 37.02 8.20
CA GLY A 147 19.60 38.09 9.18
C GLY A 147 18.28 37.97 9.95
N VAL A 148 17.74 36.74 10.08
CA VAL A 148 16.45 36.49 10.71
C VAL A 148 16.64 35.96 12.14
N SER A 149 15.81 36.40 13.09
CA SER A 149 15.87 35.90 14.47
C SER A 149 15.56 34.40 14.54
N LEU A 150 16.26 33.67 15.43
CA LEU A 150 16.10 32.22 15.65
C LEU A 150 14.63 31.82 15.85
N SER A 151 13.89 32.60 16.65
CA SER A 151 12.45 32.37 16.90
C SER A 151 11.60 32.47 15.63
N THR A 152 11.99 33.32 14.68
CA THR A 152 11.28 33.47 13.40
C THR A 152 11.60 32.30 12.48
N VAL A 153 12.86 31.85 12.42
CA VAL A 153 13.27 30.65 11.68
C VAL A 153 12.46 29.43 12.17
N ASP A 154 12.37 29.22 13.48
CA ASP A 154 11.60 28.12 14.07
C ASP A 154 10.10 28.19 13.76
N LYS A 155 9.51 29.39 13.82
CA LYS A 155 8.10 29.60 13.47
C LYS A 155 7.83 29.28 12.01
N THR A 156 8.70 29.72 11.10
CA THR A 156 8.56 29.47 9.65
C THR A 156 8.67 27.98 9.35
N ILE A 157 9.64 27.27 9.93
CA ILE A 157 9.80 25.82 9.78
C ILE A 157 8.53 25.06 10.20
N ARG A 158 7.92 25.45 11.33
CA ARG A 158 6.67 24.83 11.82
C ARG A 158 5.47 25.15 10.93
N LYS A 159 5.38 26.38 10.41
CA LYS A 159 4.27 26.80 9.53
C LYS A 159 4.31 26.11 8.17
N CYS A 160 5.48 25.97 7.58
CA CYS A 160 5.68 25.35 6.28
C CYS A 160 5.81 23.82 6.33
N SER A 161 5.72 23.21 7.52
CA SER A 161 5.91 21.76 7.72
C SER A 161 7.23 21.21 7.13
N ILE A 162 8.31 22.00 7.24
CA ILE A 162 9.61 21.64 6.68
C ILE A 162 10.21 20.49 7.50
N PRO A 163 10.70 19.43 6.85
CA PRO A 163 11.34 18.32 7.52
C PRO A 163 12.65 18.77 8.16
N LYS A 164 12.80 18.53 9.46
CA LYS A 164 14.02 18.83 10.23
C LYS A 164 14.50 17.61 11.00
N LYS A 165 15.82 17.47 11.16
CA LYS A 165 16.44 16.37 11.91
C LYS A 165 17.39 16.94 12.96
N GLN A 166 17.23 16.51 14.20
CA GLN A 166 18.18 16.83 15.26
C GLN A 166 19.32 15.80 15.23
N ILE A 167 20.55 16.26 15.06
CA ILE A 167 21.76 15.42 15.08
C ILE A 167 22.70 16.05 16.10
N GLY A 168 22.84 15.38 17.26
CA GLY A 168 23.58 15.91 18.41
C GLY A 168 22.97 17.21 18.95
N LYS A 169 23.81 18.25 19.09
CA LYS A 169 23.42 19.58 19.62
C LYS A 169 22.72 20.47 18.58
N PHE A 170 22.83 20.14 17.29
CA PHE A 170 22.34 20.99 16.20
C PHE A 170 21.11 20.39 15.54
N VAL A 171 20.28 21.27 14.97
CA VAL A 171 19.08 20.92 14.20
C VAL A 171 19.32 21.29 12.75
N TYR A 172 19.25 20.30 11.88
CA TYR A 172 19.54 20.38 10.46
C TYR A 172 18.24 20.48 9.65
N VAL A 173 18.25 21.35 8.65
CA VAL A 173 17.13 21.63 7.76
C VAL A 173 17.61 21.70 6.30
N PRO A 174 16.90 21.14 5.32
CA PRO A 174 17.32 21.14 3.92
C PRO A 174 17.51 22.55 3.34
N LYS A 175 18.65 22.79 2.68
CA LYS A 175 18.99 24.10 2.10
C LYS A 175 17.96 24.55 1.07
N VAL A 176 17.55 23.64 0.18
CA VAL A 176 16.63 23.91 -0.93
C VAL A 176 15.31 24.52 -0.46
N GLU A 177 14.74 24.01 0.63
CA GLU A 177 13.46 24.51 1.14
C GLU A 177 13.62 25.86 1.83
N ILE A 178 14.72 26.05 2.57
CA ILE A 178 15.01 27.32 3.26
C ILE A 178 15.34 28.42 2.26
N ASP A 179 16.19 28.14 1.28
CA ASP A 179 16.56 29.10 0.25
C ASP A 179 15.30 29.58 -0.51
N ARG A 180 14.36 28.68 -0.87
CA ARG A 180 13.08 29.05 -1.49
C ARG A 180 12.21 29.97 -0.61
N LEU A 181 12.17 29.73 0.70
CA LEU A 181 11.30 30.48 1.61
C LEU A 181 11.86 31.86 1.95
N PHE A 182 13.19 31.98 2.03
CA PHE A 182 13.85 33.22 2.42
C PHE A 182 14.46 33.99 1.24
N ALA A 183 14.44 33.45 0.00
CA ALA A 183 14.86 34.17 -1.21
C ALA A 183 13.89 35.28 -1.65
N HIS A 184 12.63 35.22 -1.23
CA HIS A 184 11.60 36.21 -1.60
C HIS A 184 11.41 37.30 -0.53
N LYS A 185 12.43 37.58 0.27
CA LYS A 185 12.34 38.52 1.38
C LYS A 185 13.47 39.54 1.39
#